data_AF-C6ATG6-F1
#
_entry.id   AF-C6ATG6-F1
#
_cell.length_a   1.000
_cell.length_b   1.000
_cell.length_c   1.000
_cell.angle_alpha   90.00
_cell.angle_beta   90.00
_cell.angle_gamma   90.00
#
_symmetry.space_group_name_H-M   'P 1'
#
loop_
_entity.id
_entity.type
_entity.pdbx_description
1 polymer ?
#
loop_
_entity_poly.entity_id
_entity_poly.type
_entity_poly.pdbx_seq_one_letter_code
_entity_poly.pdbx_strand_id
1 'polypeptide(L)' 'MFDPIKKFARAFRAPTTQEREMAYLDGSFDRIDLEFRQRQVDRGLFRNR' A
#
# COMPACT_ATOMS: atom_id res chain seq x y z
N MET A 1 -19.42 23.73 15.63
CA MET A 1 -18.35 23.51 16.62
C MET A 1 -17.45 22.38 16.09
N PHE A 2 -16.33 22.71 15.44
CA PHE A 2 -15.28 21.80 14.94
C PHE A 2 -15.60 20.59 14.03
N ASP A 3 -16.79 20.47 13.47
CA ASP A 3 -17.13 19.43 12.48
C ASP A 3 -16.28 19.36 11.17
N PRO A 4 -15.73 20.45 10.61
CA PRO A 4 -14.99 20.36 9.35
C PRO A 4 -13.69 19.56 9.46
N ILE A 5 -13.04 19.59 10.63
CA ILE A 5 -11.71 18.99 10.82
C ILE A 5 -11.75 17.46 10.76
N LYS A 6 -12.85 16.84 11.24
CA LYS A 6 -13.03 15.38 11.15
C LYS A 6 -13.14 14.89 9.69
N LYS A 7 -13.65 15.71 8.77
CA LYS A 7 -13.76 15.33 7.35
C LYS A 7 -12.41 15.31 6.65
N PHE A 8 -11.52 16.26 6.95
CA PHE A 8 -10.17 16.29 6.38
C PHE A 8 -9.29 15.16 6.91
N ALA A 9 -9.40 14.81 8.18
CA ALA A 9 -8.65 13.69 8.76
C ALA A 9 -9.01 12.33 8.13
N ARG A 10 -10.26 12.17 7.64
CA ARG A 10 -10.71 10.92 7.00
C ARG A 10 -10.24 10.80 5.54
N ALA A 11 -10.03 11.93 4.86
CA ALA A 11 -9.42 11.95 3.53
C ALA A 11 -7.90 11.71 3.60
N PHE A 12 -7.24 12.12 4.69
CA PHE A 12 -5.82 11.90 4.95
C PHE A 12 -5.56 10.56 5.68
N ARG A 13 -6.22 9.48 5.22
CA ARG A 13 -6.00 8.16 5.80
C ARG A 13 -4.60 7.66 5.41
N ALA A 14 -3.83 7.17 6.38
CA ALA A 14 -2.55 6.53 6.10
C ALA A 14 -2.77 5.33 5.15
N PRO A 15 -1.91 5.12 4.14
CA PRO A 15 -2.07 4.03 3.18
C PRO A 15 -2.06 2.69 3.91
N THR A 16 -3.08 1.91 3.62
CA THR A 16 -3.26 0.54 4.10
C THR A 16 -2.15 -0.36 3.59
N THR A 17 -1.96 -1.52 4.22
CA THR A 17 -0.97 -2.51 3.76
C THR A 17 -1.24 -2.94 2.32
N GLN A 18 -2.51 -3.13 1.97
CA GLN A 18 -2.93 -3.54 0.63
C GLN A 18 -2.65 -2.47 -0.43
N GLU A 19 -2.85 -1.19 -0.11
CA GLU A 19 -2.49 -0.08 -1.01
C GLU A 19 -0.98 0.01 -1.22
N ARG A 20 -0.18 -0.28 -0.18
CA ARG A 20 1.29 -0.35 -0.32
C ARG A 20 1.74 -1.54 -1.14
N GLU A 21 1.09 -2.69 -0.98
CA GLU A 21 1.33 -3.89 -1.80
C GLU A 21 1.05 -3.59 -3.27
N MET A 22 -0.11 -3.02 -3.59
CA MET A 22 -0.45 -2.63 -4.97
C MET A 22 0.54 -1.61 -5.53
N ALA A 23 0.86 -0.54 -4.80
CA ALA A 23 1.84 0.45 -5.25
C ALA A 23 3.24 -0.17 -5.49
N TYR A 24 3.62 -1.17 -4.70
CA TYR A 24 4.88 -1.88 -4.88
C TYR A 24 4.88 -2.75 -6.13
N LEU A 25 3.78 -3.43 -6.42
CA LEU A 25 3.62 -4.22 -7.64
C LEU A 25 3.52 -3.33 -8.88
N ASP A 26 2.76 -2.24 -8.82
CA ASP A 26 2.61 -1.27 -9.91
C ASP A 26 3.94 -0.61 -10.31
N GLY A 27 4.89 -0.51 -9.38
CA GLY A 27 6.23 -0.02 -9.66
C GLY A 27 7.13 -1.01 -10.42
N SER A 28 6.63 -2.17 -10.85
CA SER A 28 7.42 -3.17 -11.59
C SER A 28 7.80 -2.65 -12.98
N PHE A 29 9.07 -2.82 -13.36
CA PHE A 29 9.55 -2.36 -14.68
C PHE A 29 9.25 -3.38 -15.79
N ASP A 30 9.33 -4.66 -15.48
CA ASP A 30 9.07 -5.75 -16.42
C ASP A 30 8.35 -6.93 -15.73
N ARG A 31 8.05 -7.97 -16.50
CA ARG A 31 7.34 -9.15 -16.00
C ARG A 31 8.14 -9.95 -14.96
N ILE A 32 9.47 -9.98 -15.08
CA ILE A 32 10.33 -10.74 -14.17
C ILE A 32 10.39 -10.03 -12.82
N ASP A 33 10.54 -8.71 -12.82
CA ASP A 33 10.46 -7.85 -11.64
C ASP A 33 9.08 -7.96 -10.98
N LEU A 34 7.99 -7.95 -11.75
CA LEU A 34 6.65 -8.16 -11.21
C LEU A 34 6.53 -9.50 -10.47
N GLU A 35 6.98 -10.61 -11.07
CA GLU A 35 6.97 -11.93 -10.45
C GLU A 35 7.85 -11.98 -9.19
N PHE A 36 9.02 -11.35 -9.23
CA PHE A 36 9.90 -11.25 -8.07
C PHE A 36 9.25 -10.46 -6.92
N ARG A 37 8.61 -9.33 -7.23
CA ARG A 37 7.88 -8.51 -6.24
C ARG A 37 6.66 -9.22 -5.69
N GLN A 38 5.90 -9.95 -6.53
CA GLN A 38 4.79 -10.80 -6.06
C GLN A 38 5.27 -11.81 -5.03
N ARG A 39 6.38 -12.51 -5.30
CA ARG A 39 6.96 -13.45 -4.32
C ARG A 39 7.37 -12.79 -3.01
N GLN A 40 7.84 -11.53 -3.05
CA GLN A 40 8.17 -10.80 -1.83
C GLN A 40 6.91 -10.43 -1.03
N VAL A 41 5.84 -9.98 -1.70
CA VAL A 41 4.54 -9.74 -1.06
C VAL A 41 4.01 -11.03 -0.42
N ASP A 42 4.05 -12.15 -1.14
CA ASP A 42 3.59 -13.46 -0.64
C ASP A 42 4.39 -13.93 0.59
N ARG A 43 5.69 -13.61 0.65
CA ARG A 43 6.55 -13.86 1.81
C ARG A 43 6.25 -12.96 3.00
N GLY A 44 5.32 -12.03 2.88
CA GLY A 44 4.88 -11.14 3.94
C GLY A 44 5.71 -9.87 4.07
N LEU A 45 6.30 -9.36 2.97
CA LEU A 45 7.05 -8.09 2.97
C LEU A 45 6.31 -6.93 3.65
N PHE A 46 4.97 -6.90 3.54
CA PHE A 46 4.11 -5.85 4.12
C PHE A 46 3.34 -6.30 5.37
N ARG A 47 3.55 -7.55 5.82
CA ARG A 47 3.00 -8.05 7.08
C ARG A 47 3.94 -7.64 8.20
N ASN A 48 3.67 -6.46 8.78
CA ASN A 48 4.26 -6.10 10.06
C ASN A 48 3.78 -7.11 11.12
N ARG A 49 4.74 -7.68 11.85
CA ARG A 49 4.50 -8.65 12.94
C ARG A 49 3.77 -7.99 14.11
#